data_AF-A0A938SWH9-F1
#
_entry.id   AF-A0A938SWH9-F1
#
_cell.length_a   1.000
_cell.length_b   1.000
_cell.length_c   1.000
_cell.angle_alpha   90.00
_cell.angle_beta   90.00
_cell.angle_gamma   90.00
#
_symmetry.space_group_name_H-M   'P 1'
#
loop_
_entity.id
_entity.type
_entity.pdbx_description
1 polymer ?
#
loop_
_entity_poly.entity_id
_entity_poly.type
_entity_poly.pdbx_seq_one_letter_code
_entity_poly.pdbx_strand_id
1 'polypeptide(L)'
;MLHLATNGYRKRGLALPPTVCRHNSYWYWWPTGRSGDTAIAVNIREEALREAYAEVTLFRQLDVPFAMDYEGRGRIYICKHRTLPLAATRERFRYFG
;
A
#
# COMPACT_ATOMS: atom_id res chain seq x y z
N MET A 1 21.53 0.26 11.69
CA MET A 1 20.79 0.95 12.77
C MET A 1 19.78 1.87 12.10
N LEU A 2 18.52 1.45 11.93
CA LEU A 2 17.50 2.26 11.26
C LEU A 2 16.64 2.97 12.31
N HIS A 3 16.71 4.30 12.33
CA HIS A 3 15.82 5.13 13.13
C HIS A 3 14.40 5.05 12.55
N LEU A 4 13.52 4.28 13.21
CA LEU A 4 12.08 4.31 12.94
C LEU A 4 11.48 5.46 13.75
N ALA A 5 11.02 6.50 13.05
CA ALA A 5 10.23 7.57 13.64
C ALA A 5 8.97 6.97 14.29
N THR A 6 8.86 7.10 15.60
CA THR A 6 7.75 6.60 16.40
C THR A 6 6.53 7.50 16.22
N ASN A 7 5.56 7.08 15.41
CA ASN A 7 4.25 7.71 15.38
C ASN A 7 3.51 7.41 16.71
N GLY A 8 3.01 8.46 17.38
CA GLY A 8 2.51 8.44 18.76
C GLY A 8 1.21 7.67 19.06
N TYR A 9 0.97 6.52 18.43
CA TYR A 9 -0.26 5.71 18.61
C TYR A 9 -0.15 4.58 19.64
N ARG A 10 0.93 4.51 20.44
CA ARG A 10 1.08 3.50 21.51
C ARG A 10 0.49 4.01 22.82
N LYS A 11 -0.42 3.23 23.43
CA LYS A 11 -0.86 3.45 24.82
C LYS A 11 0.35 3.31 25.76
N ARG A 12 0.69 4.36 26.50
CA ARG A 12 1.76 4.35 27.52
C ARG A 12 1.49 3.24 28.54
N GLY A 13 2.51 2.45 28.88
CA GLY A 13 2.46 1.41 29.90
C GLY A 13 2.34 -0.04 29.40
N LEU A 14 2.05 -0.27 28.11
CA LEU A 14 2.05 -1.61 27.51
C LEU A 14 3.35 -1.83 26.74
N ALA A 15 4.09 -2.93 26.96
CA ALA A 15 5.37 -3.29 26.32
C ALA A 15 5.27 -3.62 24.80
N LEU A 16 4.40 -2.92 24.06
CA LEU A 16 4.18 -3.15 22.64
C LEU A 16 5.35 -2.65 21.79
N PRO A 17 5.66 -3.34 20.67
CA PRO A 17 6.61 -2.85 19.68
C PRO A 17 6.21 -1.47 19.13
N PRO A 18 7.15 -0.66 18.61
CA PRO A 18 6.79 0.57 17.92
C PRO A 18 5.87 0.26 16.72
N THR A 19 4.76 0.99 16.60
CA THR A 19 3.85 0.87 15.47
C THR A 19 4.51 1.45 14.21
N VAL A 20 4.41 0.73 13.10
CA VAL A 20 5.03 1.17 11.83
C VAL A 20 4.13 2.11 11.03
N CYS A 21 2.82 2.13 11.32
CA CYS A 21 1.83 3.01 10.70
C CYS A 21 0.75 3.46 11.70
N ARG A 22 -0.15 4.36 11.26
CA ARG A 22 -1.25 4.92 12.05
C ARG A 22 -2.37 3.92 12.37
N HIS A 23 -2.50 2.84 11.62
CA HIS A 23 -3.48 1.77 11.86
C HIS A 23 -3.04 0.75 12.92
N ASN A 24 -1.99 1.06 13.68
CA ASN A 24 -1.38 0.14 14.66
C ASN A 24 -0.90 -1.18 14.05
N SER A 25 -0.45 -1.17 12.79
CA SER A 25 0.26 -2.31 12.23
C SER A 25 1.62 -2.45 12.91
N TYR A 26 1.92 -3.69 13.33
CA TYR A 26 3.21 -4.09 13.92
C TYR A 26 4.04 -4.97 12.96
N TRP A 27 3.49 -5.27 11.76
CA TRP A 27 4.09 -6.16 10.79
C TRP A 27 4.91 -5.38 9.75
N TYR A 28 6.09 -5.90 9.41
CA TYR A 28 6.90 -5.42 8.28
C TYR A 28 6.28 -5.94 6.97
N TRP A 29 5.16 -5.34 6.53
CA TRP A 29 4.58 -5.65 5.21
C TRP A 29 5.41 -5.07 4.06
N TRP A 30 6.45 -4.31 4.38
CA TRP A 30 7.28 -3.72 3.34
C TRP A 30 8.06 -4.82 2.63
N PRO A 31 7.92 -4.95 1.31
CA PRO A 31 8.57 -5.99 0.53
C PRO A 31 10.07 -5.69 0.41
N THR A 32 10.81 -6.05 1.46
CA THR A 32 12.27 -5.91 1.49
C THR A 32 12.88 -6.83 0.44
N GLY A 33 13.64 -6.26 -0.49
CA GLY A 33 14.33 -7.02 -1.54
C GLY A 33 13.47 -7.44 -2.73
N ARG A 34 12.20 -7.03 -2.83
CA ARG A 34 11.39 -7.24 -4.05
C ARG A 34 11.35 -5.99 -4.91
N SER A 35 11.39 -6.18 -6.23
CA SER A 35 11.30 -5.09 -7.21
C SER A 35 9.90 -4.47 -7.27
N GLY A 36 8.86 -5.27 -7.03
CA GLY A 36 7.47 -4.89 -7.31
C GLY A 36 7.21 -4.69 -8.78
N ASP A 37 7.98 -5.35 -9.65
CA ASP A 37 7.87 -5.19 -11.11
C ASP A 37 6.45 -5.46 -11.63
N THR A 38 5.77 -6.45 -11.04
CA THR A 38 4.34 -6.72 -11.28
C THR A 38 3.54 -6.55 -9.99
N ALA A 39 2.38 -5.90 -10.08
CA ALA A 39 1.47 -5.71 -8.95
C ALA A 39 0.00 -5.85 -9.36
N ILE A 40 -0.82 -6.33 -8.41
CA ILE A 40 -2.27 -6.24 -8.48
C ILE A 40 -2.69 -5.05 -7.62
N ALA A 41 -3.29 -4.04 -8.24
CA ALA A 41 -3.75 -2.85 -7.54
C ALA A 41 -5.28 -2.88 -7.43
N VAL A 42 -5.78 -2.75 -6.21
CA VAL A 42 -7.22 -2.76 -5.91
C VAL A 42 -7.62 -1.40 -5.35
N ASN A 43 -8.62 -0.77 -5.94
CA ASN A 43 -9.21 0.49 -5.50
C ASN A 43 -8.19 1.64 -5.39
N ILE A 44 -7.15 1.60 -6.23
CA ILE A 44 -6.18 2.68 -6.39
C ILE A 44 -6.57 3.53 -7.60
N ARG A 45 -6.36 4.85 -7.49
CA ARG A 45 -6.54 5.80 -8.59
C ARG A 45 -5.60 5.44 -9.74
N GLU A 46 -6.13 5.36 -10.95
CA GLU A 46 -5.37 4.93 -12.13
C GLU A 46 -4.18 5.85 -12.42
N GLU A 47 -4.36 7.16 -12.20
CA GLU A 47 -3.33 8.17 -12.44
C GLU A 47 -2.10 7.91 -11.57
N ALA A 48 -2.32 7.55 -10.30
CA ALA A 48 -1.25 7.22 -9.38
C ALA A 48 -0.53 5.92 -9.76
N LEU A 49 -1.22 4.98 -10.41
CA LEU A 49 -0.60 3.76 -10.94
C LEU A 49 0.24 4.06 -12.18
N ARG A 50 -0.24 4.93 -13.08
CA ARG A 50 0.49 5.33 -14.29
C ARG A 50 1.75 6.16 -13.99
N GLU A 51 1.79 6.87 -12.86
CA GLU A 51 3.03 7.49 -12.36
C GLU A 51 4.09 6.44 -11.97
N ALA A 52 3.66 5.27 -11.50
CA ALA A 52 4.53 4.27 -10.86
C ALA A 52 4.85 3.05 -11.75
N TYR A 53 4.09 2.83 -12.82
CA TYR A 53 4.20 1.66 -13.71
C TYR A 53 4.04 2.08 -15.17
N ALA A 54 4.86 1.50 -16.04
CA ALA A 54 4.79 1.77 -17.47
C ALA A 54 3.57 1.09 -18.13
N GLU A 55 3.12 -0.05 -17.60
CA GLU A 55 1.92 -0.75 -18.05
C GLU A 55 0.89 -0.80 -16.92
N VAL A 56 -0.32 -0.31 -17.19
CA VAL A 56 -1.47 -0.37 -16.28
C VAL A 56 -2.68 -0.84 -17.07
N THR A 57 -3.16 -2.03 -16.76
CA THR A 57 -4.28 -2.68 -17.45
C THR A 57 -5.44 -2.87 -16.49
N LEU A 58 -6.60 -2.33 -16.84
CA LEU A 58 -7.84 -2.61 -16.09
C LEU A 58 -8.20 -4.07 -16.27
N PHE A 59 -8.19 -4.83 -15.18
CA PHE A 59 -8.53 -6.24 -15.17
C PHE A 59 -10.01 -6.46 -14.85
N ARG A 60 -10.53 -5.72 -13.87
CA ARG A 60 -11.93 -5.85 -13.47
C ARG A 60 -12.45 -4.57 -12.84
N GLN A 61 -13.67 -4.21 -13.18
CA GLN A 61 -14.47 -3.29 -12.38
C GLN A 61 -15.33 -4.09 -11.41
N LEU A 62 -15.29 -3.72 -10.13
CA LEU A 62 -16.12 -4.30 -9.11
C LEU A 62 -17.51 -3.67 -9.19
N ASP A 63 -18.52 -4.54 -9.06
CA ASP A 63 -19.91 -4.16 -8.83
C ASP A 63 -20.45 -5.17 -7.82
N VAL A 64 -20.36 -4.81 -6.54
CA VAL A 64 -20.71 -5.69 -5.42
C VAL A 64 -21.90 -5.11 -4.68
N PRO A 65 -23.11 -5.69 -4.84
CA PRO A 65 -24.37 -5.07 -4.37
C PRO A 65 -24.46 -4.81 -2.86
N PHE A 66 -23.68 -5.55 -2.07
CA PHE A 66 -23.72 -5.50 -0.61
C PHE A 66 -22.42 -4.96 0.00
N ALA A 67 -21.47 -4.51 -0.83
CA ALA A 67 -20.28 -3.87 -0.33
C ALA A 67 -20.58 -2.42 0.08
N MET A 68 -19.73 -1.88 0.96
CA MET A 68 -19.75 -0.44 1.24
C MET A 68 -19.59 0.35 -0.06
N ASP A 69 -20.29 1.47 -0.21
CA ASP A 69 -20.32 2.26 -1.46
C ASP A 69 -18.92 2.60 -2.00
N TYR A 70 -17.96 2.83 -1.10
CA TYR A 70 -16.57 3.16 -1.43
C TYR A 70 -15.69 1.92 -1.74
N GLU A 71 -16.18 0.70 -1.51
CA GLU A 71 -15.48 -0.56 -1.79
C GLU A 71 -16.12 -1.34 -2.95
N GLY A 72 -17.43 -1.19 -3.15
CA GLY A 72 -18.23 -1.99 -4.09
C GLY A 72 -18.10 -1.59 -5.55
N ARG A 73 -17.58 -0.40 -5.85
CA ARG A 73 -17.45 0.16 -7.22
C ARG A 73 -16.01 0.34 -7.69
N GLY A 74 -15.08 -0.24 -6.96
CA GLY A 74 -13.66 -0.03 -7.21
C GLY A 74 -13.13 -0.81 -8.41
N ARG A 75 -11.86 -0.59 -8.74
CA ARG A 75 -11.21 -1.17 -9.92
C ARG A 75 -10.01 -2.00 -9.51
N ILE A 76 -9.82 -3.11 -10.20
CA ILE A 76 -8.66 -3.99 -10.11
C ILE A 76 -7.82 -3.79 -11.36
N TYR A 77 -6.56 -3.44 -11.18
CA TYR A 77 -5.57 -3.30 -12.24
C TYR A 77 -4.46 -4.34 -12.10
N ILE A 78 -3.94 -4.79 -13.23
CA ILE A 78 -2.64 -5.44 -13.33
C ILE A 78 -1.65 -4.39 -13.81
N CYS A 79 -0.60 -4.18 -13.02
CA CYS A 79 0.46 -3.23 -13.34
C CYS A 79 1.77 -3.97 -13.59
N LYS A 80 2.55 -3.53 -14.58
CA LYS A 80 3.88 -4.07 -14.88
C LYS A 80 4.90 -2.97 -15.14
N HIS A 81 6.18 -3.35 -15.11
CA HIS A 81 7.32 -2.49 -15.44
C HIS A 81 7.34 -1.25 -14.54
N ARG A 82 7.59 -1.50 -13.26
CA ARG A 82 7.62 -0.42 -12.26
C ARG A 82 8.71 0.59 -12.59
N THR A 83 8.35 1.87 -12.65
CA THR A 83 9.25 2.97 -13.04
C THR A 83 10.12 3.45 -11.89
N LEU A 84 9.65 3.26 -10.65
CA LEU A 84 10.38 3.61 -9.44
C LEU A 84 10.83 2.33 -8.71
N PRO A 85 11.96 2.34 -7.98
CA PRO A 85 12.29 1.26 -7.05
C PRO A 85 11.23 1.18 -5.94
N LEU A 86 10.76 -0.03 -5.63
CA LEU A 86 9.76 -0.22 -4.58
C LEU A 86 10.21 0.39 -3.27
N ALA A 87 11.44 0.09 -2.84
CA ALA A 87 12.07 0.65 -1.65
C ALA A 87 12.00 2.18 -1.54
N ALA A 88 12.13 2.90 -2.66
CA ALA A 88 12.10 4.37 -2.68
C ALA A 88 10.71 4.94 -2.34
N THR A 89 9.65 4.13 -2.44
CA THR A 89 8.27 4.58 -2.19
C THR A 89 7.78 4.33 -0.76
N ARG A 90 8.66 3.85 0.13
CA ARG A 90 8.33 3.49 1.52
C ARG A 90 7.68 4.61 2.29
N GLU A 91 8.20 5.83 2.16
CA GLU A 91 7.65 6.97 2.88
C GLU A 91 6.26 7.37 2.37
N ARG A 92 6.01 7.23 1.06
CA ARG A 92 4.72 7.54 0.42
C ARG A 92 3.64 6.52 0.83
N PHE A 93 4.02 5.27 1.05
CA PHE A 93 3.08 4.17 1.34
C PHE A 93 3.09 3.70 2.80
N ARG A 94 3.80 4.38 3.70
CA ARG A 94 3.88 3.99 5.13
C ARG A 94 2.53 3.92 5.86
N TYR A 95 1.46 4.43 5.27
CA TYR A 95 0.10 4.45 5.82
C TYR A 95 -0.85 3.43 5.18
N PHE A 96 -0.42 2.74 4.12
CA PHE A 96 -1.22 1.75 3.37
C PHE A 96 -0.98 0.30 3.82
N GLY A 97 -0.18 0.09 4.87
CA GLY A 97 -0.01 -1.20 5.55
C GLY A 97 -0.58 -1.19 6.95
#